data_AF-A0A2S9VDU2-F1
#
_entry.id   AF-A0A2S9VDU2-F1
#
_cell.length_a   1.000
_cell.length_b   1.000
_cell.length_c   1.000
_cell.angle_alpha   90.00
_cell.angle_beta   90.00
_cell.angle_gamma   90.00
#
_symmetry.space_group_name_H-M   'P 1'
#
loop_
_entity.id
_entity.type
_entity.pdbx_description
1 polymer ?
#
loop_
_entity_poly.entity_id
_entity_poly.type
_entity_poly.pdbx_seq_one_letter_code
_entity_poly.pdbx_strand_id
1 'polypeptide(L)' 'MTLDFDNGDYSSLVGQILTADAITAKNTFDAKEVVKPASFSSDLDELVLPAKSIVVAELK' A
#
# COMPACT_ATOMS: atom_id res chain seq x y z
N MET A 1 6.40 2.13 13.00
CA MET A 1 5.70 3.35 12.55
C MET A 1 4.27 3.18 12.97
N THR A 2 3.73 4.10 13.78
CA THR A 2 2.35 4.02 14.26
C THR A 2 1.63 5.24 13.69
N LEU A 3 0.52 5.00 13.00
CA LEU A 3 -0.36 6.06 12.51
C LEU A 3 -1.38 6.33 13.61
N ASP A 4 -1.53 7.60 13.98
CA ASP A 4 -2.44 8.05 15.03
C ASP A 4 -3.69 8.65 14.36
N PHE A 5 -4.85 8.10 14.70
CA PHE A 5 -6.16 8.45 14.13
C PHE A 5 -7.19 8.82 15.20
N ASP A 6 -6.74 9.30 16.38
CA ASP A 6 -7.51 9.55 17.62
C ASP A 6 -8.81 10.38 17.49
N ASN A 7 -9.10 10.98 16.34
CA ASN A 7 -10.27 11.83 16.12
C ASN A 7 -11.41 11.16 15.30
N GLY A 8 -11.40 9.84 15.10
CA GLY A 8 -12.54 9.13 14.51
C GLY A 8 -12.58 7.62 14.78
N ASP A 9 -13.78 7.05 14.70
CA ASP A 9 -14.01 5.60 14.80
C ASP A 9 -13.62 4.93 13.48
N TYR A 10 -12.32 4.68 13.32
CA TYR A 10 -11.75 3.95 12.18
C TYR A 10 -11.10 2.66 12.68
N SER A 11 -11.25 1.61 11.89
CA SER A 11 -10.71 0.28 12.20
C SER A 11 -9.80 -0.25 11.10
N SER A 12 -9.92 0.26 9.87
CA SER A 12 -9.16 -0.27 8.73
C SER A 12 -8.78 0.79 7.69
N LEU A 13 -7.80 0.43 6.86
CA LEU A 13 -7.36 1.15 5.67
C LEU A 13 -7.66 0.29 4.44
N VAL A 14 -8.41 0.85 3.49
CA VAL A 14 -8.74 0.17 2.23
C VAL A 14 -8.34 1.05 1.04
N GLY A 15 -7.63 0.48 0.07
CA GLY A 15 -7.19 1.21 -1.11
C GLY A 15 -6.27 0.42 -2.03
N GLN A 16 -5.16 1.05 -2.42
CA GLN A 16 -4.20 0.54 -3.40
C GLN A 16 -2.77 0.62 -2.85
N ILE A 17 -1.95 -0.37 -3.17
CA ILE A 17 -0.52 -0.40 -2.91
C ILE A 17 0.27 -0.56 -4.20
N LEU A 18 1.33 0.22 -4.36
CA LEU A 18 2.33 0.08 -5.42
C LEU A 18 3.64 -0.37 -4.78
N THR A 19 4.15 -1.54 -5.19
CA THR A 19 5.42 -2.08 -4.70
C THR A 19 6.06 -3.00 -5.74
N ALA A 20 7.32 -3.37 -5.52
CA ALA A 20 8.06 -4.36 -6.30
C ALA A 20 9.22 -4.93 -5.47
N ASP A 21 9.66 -6.15 -5.79
CA ASP A 21 10.75 -6.82 -5.08
C ASP A 21 12.08 -6.04 -5.17
N ALA A 22 12.39 -5.54 -6.36
CA ALA A 22 13.59 -4.76 -6.64
C ALA A 22 13.27 -3.27 -6.75
N ILE A 23 14.13 -2.42 -6.16
CA ILE A 23 13.99 -0.95 -6.25
C ILE A 23 14.20 -0.43 -7.69
N THR A 24 14.87 -1.22 -8.53
CA THR A 24 15.14 -0.91 -9.93
C THR A 24 14.09 -1.50 -10.89
N ALA A 25 13.03 -2.10 -10.36
CA ALA A 25 11.94 -2.65 -11.17
C ALA A 25 11.26 -1.54 -11.97
N LYS A 26 10.92 -1.84 -13.22
CA LYS A 26 10.27 -0.89 -14.14
C LYS A 26 9.47 -1.64 -15.19
N ASN A 27 8.45 -0.97 -15.71
CA ASN A 27 7.70 -1.45 -16.85
C ASN A 27 8.49 -1.21 -18.14
N THR A 28 8.44 -2.17 -19.05
CA THR A 28 9.00 -2.07 -20.41
C THR A 28 7.92 -2.36 -21.44
N PHE A 29 8.23 -2.21 -22.73
CA PHE A 29 7.29 -2.57 -23.79
C PHE A 29 6.91 -4.06 -23.78
N ASP A 30 7.87 -4.93 -23.44
CA ASP A 30 7.66 -6.37 -23.37
C ASP A 30 7.05 -6.80 -22.03
N ALA A 31 7.29 -6.04 -20.94
CA ALA A 31 6.82 -6.34 -19.60
C ALA A 31 6.15 -5.11 -18.97
N LYS A 32 4.89 -4.88 -19.34
CA LYS A 32 4.16 -3.63 -19.06
C LYS A 32 3.64 -3.50 -17.63
N GLU A 33 3.57 -4.60 -16.89
CA GLU A 33 2.84 -4.70 -15.63
C GLU A 33 3.70 -5.21 -14.46
N VAL A 34 5.01 -5.01 -14.55
CA VAL A 34 5.97 -5.39 -13.50
C VAL A 34 5.77 -4.56 -12.23
N VAL A 35 5.45 -3.28 -12.37
CA VAL A 35 5.17 -2.35 -11.28
C VAL A 35 3.81 -1.72 -11.55
N LYS A 36 2.78 -2.22 -10.88
CA LYS A 36 1.41 -1.70 -10.98
C LYS A 36 0.70 -1.73 -9.63
N PRO A 37 -0.28 -0.82 -9.40
CA PRO A 37 -1.06 -0.84 -8.19
C PRO A 37 -1.85 -2.15 -8.04
N ALA A 38 -1.96 -2.64 -6.81
CA ALA A 38 -2.79 -3.76 -6.42
C ALA A 38 -3.71 -3.33 -5.27
N SER A 39 -4.84 -4.03 -5.11
CA SER A 39 -5.74 -3.78 -3.98
C SER A 39 -5.01 -4.01 -2.65
N PHE A 40 -5.24 -3.10 -1.71
CA PHE A 40 -4.68 -3.11 -0.37
C PHE A 40 -5.81 -3.00 0.66
N SER A 41 -5.74 -3.79 1.72
CA SER A 41 -6.63 -3.72 2.87
C SER A 41 -5.87 -4.18 4.10
N SER A 42 -5.99 -3.45 5.21
CA SER A 42 -5.38 -3.81 6.49
C SER A 42 -6.16 -3.20 7.63
N ASP A 43 -6.27 -3.93 8.73
CA ASP A 43 -6.69 -3.35 10.00
C ASP A 43 -5.60 -2.40 10.52
N LEU A 44 -6.00 -1.37 11.24
CA LEU A 44 -5.09 -0.33 11.74
C LEU A 44 -4.08 -0.89 12.76
N ASP A 45 -4.54 -1.78 13.63
CA ASP A 45 -3.73 -2.38 14.69
C ASP A 45 -2.70 -3.40 14.15
N GLU A 46 -2.91 -3.90 12.93
CA GLU A 46 -2.07 -4.90 12.28
C GLU A 46 -1.33 -4.35 11.04
N LEU A 47 -1.28 -3.02 10.88
CA LEU A 47 -0.73 -2.40 9.68
C LEU A 47 0.75 -2.73 9.46
N VAL A 48 1.02 -3.53 8.43
CA VAL A 48 2.37 -3.82 7.94
C VAL A 48 2.53 -3.31 6.51
N LEU A 49 3.46 -2.38 6.32
CA LEU A 49 3.81 -1.86 4.99
C LEU A 49 5.08 -2.56 4.47
N PRO A 50 5.03 -3.18 3.27
CA PRO A 50 6.21 -3.71 2.62
C PRO A 50 7.28 -2.62 2.41
N ALA A 51 8.55 -3.01 2.42
CA ALA A 51 9.62 -2.07 2.09
C ALA A 51 9.42 -1.53 0.65
N LYS A 52 9.77 -0.25 0.44
CA LYS A 52 9.71 0.42 -0.88
C LYS A 52 8.29 0.48 -1.47
N SER A 53 7.26 0.50 -0.62
CA SER A 53 5.87 0.62 -1.05
C SER A 53 5.34 2.05 -0.99
N ILE A 54 4.40 2.36 -1.87
CA ILE A 54 3.51 3.52 -1.76
C ILE A 54 2.09 2.98 -1.54
N VAL A 55 1.39 3.50 -0.52
CA VAL A 55 -0.02 3.18 -0.25
C VAL A 55 -0.86 4.44 -0.36
N VAL A 56 -1.99 4.31 -1.05
CA VAL A 56 -3.07 5.29 -1.07
C VAL A 56 -4.34 4.58 -0.61
N ALA A 57 -4.85 4.95 0.56
CA ALA A 57 -5.99 4.28 1.18
C ALA A 57 -6.92 5.28 1.85
N GLU A 58 -8.18 4.90 1.95
CA GLU A 58 -9.21 5.58 2.72
C GLU A 58 -9.31 4.93 4.11
N LEU A 59 -9.57 5.76 5.12
CA LEU A 59 -9.96 5.28 6.45
C LEU A 59 -11.39 4.75 6.41
N LYS A 60 -11.61 3.61 7.05
CA LYS A 60 -12.91 2.96 7.21
C LYS A 60 -13.20 2.67 8.68
#